data_AF-A0A3Q9HRU4-F1
#
_entry.id   AF-A0A3Q9HRU4-F1
#
_cell.length_a   1.000
_cell.length_b   1.000
_cell.length_c   1.000
_cell.angle_alpha   90.00
_cell.angle_beta   90.00
_cell.angle_gamma   90.00
#
_symmetry.space_group_name_H-M   'P 1'
#
loop_
_entity.id
_entity.type
_entity.pdbx_description
1 polymer ?
#
loop_
_entity_poly.entity_id
_entity_poly.type
_entity_poly.pdbx_seq_one_letter_code
_entity_poly.pdbx_strand_id
1 'polypeptide(L)'
;MGNYYLLLRNGTMETIKNFLNVYQENDKLVVETTNDSITFEKNQVVMHGTEDYWVKVLELFKCIDRIMYKRINSSLAKAVTLGYLFGKIS
;
A
#
# COMPACT_ATOMS: atom_id res chain seq x y z
N MET A 1 -21.43 -5.95 -7.77
CA MET A 1 -21.08 -5.96 -6.33
C MET A 1 -19.62 -6.36 -6.21
N GLY A 2 -18.81 -5.49 -5.62
CA GLY A 2 -17.36 -5.70 -5.53
C GLY A 2 -16.93 -5.99 -4.09
N ASN A 3 -15.64 -6.20 -3.92
CA ASN A 3 -15.00 -6.23 -2.61
C ASN A 3 -14.48 -4.82 -2.26
N TYR A 4 -14.58 -4.47 -0.98
CA TYR A 4 -13.97 -3.28 -0.41
C TYR A 4 -12.86 -3.70 0.53
N TYR A 5 -11.69 -3.10 0.40
CA TYR A 5 -10.50 -3.52 1.13
C TYR A 5 -10.01 -2.36 1.99
N LEU A 6 -9.64 -2.69 3.23
CA LEU A 6 -9.11 -1.74 4.21
C LEU A 6 -7.77 -2.25 4.74
N LEU A 7 -6.80 -1.36 4.82
CA LEU A 7 -5.56 -1.56 5.54
C LEU A 7 -5.67 -0.82 6.88
N LEU A 8 -5.60 -1.57 7.96
CA LEU A 8 -5.70 -1.06 9.31
C LEU A 8 -4.31 -0.69 9.87
N ARG A 9 -4.31 0.15 10.91
CA ARG A 9 -3.09 0.69 11.54
C ARG A 9 -2.22 -0.37 12.21
N ASN A 10 -2.81 -1.49 12.61
CA ASN A 10 -2.10 -2.68 13.11
C ASN A 10 -1.44 -3.49 11.98
N GLY A 11 -1.57 -3.07 10.71
CA GLY A 11 -1.02 -3.74 9.54
C GLY A 11 -1.91 -4.86 8.98
N THR A 12 -3.08 -5.13 9.56
CA THR A 12 -4.00 -6.14 9.01
C THR A 12 -4.79 -5.60 7.84
N MET A 13 -5.10 -6.48 6.88
CA MET A 13 -5.96 -6.18 5.76
C MET A 13 -7.32 -6.83 5.97
N GLU A 14 -8.37 -6.01 5.94
CA GLU A 14 -9.76 -6.45 6.02
C GLU A 14 -10.40 -6.41 4.63
N THR A 15 -11.25 -7.39 4.34
CA THR A 15 -12.00 -7.44 3.08
C THR A 15 -13.50 -7.55 3.37
N ILE A 16 -14.24 -6.54 2.94
CA ILE A 16 -15.68 -6.46 3.06
C ILE A 16 -16.29 -6.86 1.72
N LYS A 17 -17.01 -7.97 1.70
CA LYS A 17 -17.68 -8.49 0.51
C LYS A 17 -19.04 -7.82 0.33
N ASN A 18 -19.49 -7.73 -0.91
CA ASN A 18 -20.82 -7.21 -1.27
C ASN A 18 -21.08 -5.80 -0.71
N PHE A 19 -20.06 -4.92 -0.76
CA PHE A 19 -20.26 -3.53 -0.36
C PHE A 19 -21.18 -2.83 -1.37
N LEU A 20 -22.00 -1.93 -0.84
CA LEU A 20 -22.92 -1.07 -1.60
C LEU A 20 -22.40 0.35 -1.63
N ASN A 21 -22.06 0.89 -0.47
CA ASN A 21 -21.66 2.28 -0.33
C ASN A 21 -20.65 2.45 0.81
N VAL A 22 -19.86 3.52 0.73
CA VAL A 22 -18.92 3.92 1.76
C VAL A 22 -19.03 5.42 1.97
N TYR A 23 -19.21 5.82 3.22
CA TYR A 23 -19.22 7.23 3.61
C TYR A 23 -18.52 7.44 4.95
N GLN A 24 -18.23 8.69 5.23
CA GLN A 24 -17.64 9.10 6.49
C GLN A 24 -18.70 9.80 7.33
N GLU A 25 -18.81 9.40 8.59
CA GLU A 25 -19.69 10.00 9.57
C GLU A 25 -18.86 10.36 10.82
N ASN A 26 -18.63 11.66 11.03
CA ASN A 26 -17.74 12.17 12.07
C ASN A 26 -16.33 11.53 11.97
N ASP A 27 -15.87 10.89 13.05
CA ASP A 27 -14.58 10.18 13.13
C ASP A 27 -14.67 8.72 12.70
N LYS A 28 -15.75 8.32 12.01
CA LYS A 28 -15.99 6.93 11.60
C LYS A 28 -16.06 6.78 10.09
N LEU A 29 -15.56 5.66 9.61
CA LEU A 29 -15.75 5.16 8.27
C LEU A 29 -16.85 4.08 8.32
N VAL A 30 -17.94 4.30 7.61
CA VAL A 30 -19.06 3.37 7.53
C VAL A 30 -19.07 2.72 6.16
N VAL A 31 -19.06 1.38 6.14
CA VAL A 31 -19.16 0.56 4.94
C VAL A 31 -20.48 -0.18 4.98
N GLU A 32 -21.39 0.18 4.08
CA GLU A 32 -22.68 -0.49 3.93
C GLU A 32 -22.52 -1.70 3.02
N THR A 33 -23.04 -2.83 3.47
CA THR A 33 -23.15 -4.06 2.70
C THR A 33 -24.62 -4.36 2.43
N THR A 34 -24.90 -5.41 1.66
CA THR A 34 -26.29 -5.84 1.41
C THR A 34 -27.05 -6.25 2.67
N ASN A 35 -26.33 -6.69 3.71
CA ASN A 35 -26.94 -7.35 4.87
C ASN A 35 -26.75 -6.54 6.16
N ASP A 36 -25.73 -5.69 6.23
CA ASP A 36 -25.35 -4.98 7.46
C ASP A 36 -24.47 -3.75 7.15
N SER A 37 -24.22 -2.91 8.14
CA SER A 37 -23.23 -1.83 8.09
C SER A 37 -22.06 -2.14 9.03
N ILE A 38 -20.84 -2.00 8.50
CA ILE A 38 -19.61 -2.22 9.26
C ILE A 38 -18.96 -0.85 9.49
N THR A 39 -18.61 -0.57 10.74
CA THR A 39 -18.07 0.73 11.13
C THR A 39 -16.66 0.59 11.67
N PHE A 40 -15.76 1.47 11.22
CA PHE A 40 -14.38 1.56 11.67
C PHE A 40 -14.08 2.96 12.19
N GLU A 41 -13.28 3.05 13.25
CA GLU A 41 -12.71 4.34 13.68
C GLU A 41 -11.71 4.82 12.62
N LYS A 42 -11.85 6.06 12.16
CA LYS A 42 -11.05 6.63 11.06
C LYS A 42 -9.56 6.63 11.38
N ASN A 43 -9.19 6.82 12.64
CA ASN A 43 -7.81 6.79 13.10
C ASN A 43 -7.17 5.38 13.06
N GLN A 44 -7.98 4.33 12.87
CA GLN A 44 -7.51 2.96 12.71
C GLN A 44 -7.36 2.56 11.24
N VAL A 45 -7.95 3.30 10.30
CA VAL A 45 -7.88 2.99 8.87
C VAL A 45 -6.76 3.81 8.22
N VAL A 46 -5.76 3.12 7.68
CA VAL A 46 -4.61 3.76 6.99
C VAL A 46 -4.95 4.04 5.54
N MET A 47 -5.57 3.06 4.87
CA MET A 47 -5.94 3.13 3.46
C MET A 47 -7.17 2.27 3.22
N HIS A 48 -8.06 2.71 2.35
CA HIS A 48 -9.26 1.94 2.03
C HIS A 48 -9.70 2.24 0.59
N GLY A 49 -10.32 1.27 -0.07
CA GLY A 49 -10.75 1.44 -1.44
C GLY A 49 -11.29 0.16 -2.07
N THR A 50 -11.77 0.32 -3.31
CA THR A 50 -12.22 -0.79 -4.15
C THR A 50 -11.05 -1.59 -4.71
N GLU A 51 -11.34 -2.74 -5.31
CA GLU A 51 -10.35 -3.55 -6.01
C GLU A 51 -9.53 -2.73 -7.02
N ASP A 52 -10.17 -1.95 -7.89
CA ASP A 52 -9.50 -1.10 -8.89
C ASP A 52 -8.54 -0.07 -8.26
N TYR A 53 -8.91 0.48 -7.10
CA TYR A 53 -8.03 1.37 -6.35
C TYR A 53 -6.78 0.63 -5.86
N TRP A 54 -6.97 -0.57 -5.29
CA TRP A 54 -5.87 -1.37 -4.77
C TRP A 54 -4.93 -1.91 -5.85
N VAL A 55 -5.45 -2.23 -7.04
CA VAL A 55 -4.61 -2.57 -8.20
C VAL A 55 -3.64 -1.43 -8.53
N LYS A 56 -4.12 -0.18 -8.54
CA LYS A 56 -3.28 1.01 -8.78
C LYS A 56 -2.27 1.24 -7.65
N VAL A 57 -2.66 1.03 -6.40
CA VAL A 57 -1.76 1.13 -5.24
C VAL A 57 -0.62 0.10 -5.35
N LEU A 58 -0.94 -1.15 -5.68
CA LEU A 58 0.06 -2.20 -5.87
C LEU A 58 0.99 -1.92 -7.06
N GLU A 59 0.47 -1.35 -8.14
CA GLU A 59 1.29 -0.90 -9.27
C GLU A 59 2.26 0.21 -8.87
N LEU A 60 1.80 1.17 -8.07
CA LEU A 60 2.65 2.22 -7.53
C LEU A 60 3.77 1.65 -6.64
N PHE A 61 3.45 0.70 -5.75
CA PHE A 61 4.47 0.04 -4.93
C PHE A 61 5.53 -0.67 -5.77
N LYS A 62 5.11 -1.43 -6.80
CA LYS A 62 6.05 -2.06 -7.74
C LYS A 62 6.95 -1.05 -8.45
N CYS A 63 6.40 0.12 -8.80
CA CYS A 63 7.18 1.19 -9.42
C CYS A 63 8.23 1.76 -8.45
N ILE A 64 7.83 2.02 -7.21
CA ILE A 64 8.73 2.50 -6.14
C ILE A 64 9.84 1.49 -5.90
N ASP A 65 9.52 0.20 -5.77
CA ASP A 65 10.51 -0.88 -5.59
C ASP A 65 11.52 -0.91 -6.74
N ARG A 66 11.05 -0.75 -7.99
CA ARG A 66 11.93 -0.70 -9.17
C ARG A 66 12.87 0.50 -9.12
N ILE A 67 12.38 1.67 -8.69
CA ILE A 67 13.20 2.88 -8.55
C ILE A 67 14.25 2.68 -7.45
N MET A 68 13.85 2.15 -6.30
CA MET A 68 14.75 1.85 -5.18
C MET A 68 15.85 0.87 -5.60
N TYR A 69 15.48 -0.24 -6.25
CA TYR A 69 16.42 -1.23 -6.74
C TYR A 69 17.46 -0.62 -7.71
N LYS A 70 17.00 0.20 -8.68
CA LYS A 70 17.90 0.91 -9.60
C LYS A 70 18.86 1.85 -8.86
N ARG A 71 18.37 2.57 -7.85
CA ARG A 71 19.17 3.51 -7.06
C ARG A 71 20.22 2.79 -6.22
N ILE A 72 19.84 1.67 -5.58
CA ILE A 72 20.76 0.82 -4.81
C ILE A 72 21.84 0.28 -5.74
N ASN A 73 21.48 -0.30 -6.89
CA ASN A 73 22.46 -0.82 -7.84
C ASN A 73 23.40 0.24 -8.39
N SER A 74 22.91 1.44 -8.71
CA SER A 74 23.78 2.54 -9.13
C SER A 74 24.77 2.96 -8.03
N SER A 75 24.31 2.97 -6.78
CA SER A 75 25.15 3.31 -5.62
C SER A 75 26.20 2.24 -5.34
N LEU A 76 25.81 0.97 -5.43
CA LEU A 76 26.73 -0.17 -5.31
C LEU A 76 27.77 -0.16 -6.44
N ALA A 77 27.36 0.07 -7.69
CA ALA A 77 28.27 0.15 -8.82
C ALA A 77 29.32 1.26 -8.61
N LYS A 78 28.91 2.46 -8.19
CA LYS A 78 29.83 3.55 -7.85
C LYS A 78 30.80 3.18 -6.74
N ALA A 79 30.32 2.54 -5.67
CA ALA A 79 31.16 2.11 -4.56
C ALA A 79 32.19 1.05 -5.00
N VAL A 80 31.79 0.09 -5.83
CA VAL A 80 32.69 -0.93 -6.40
C VAL A 80 33.74 -0.30 -7.30
N THR A 81 33.37 0.61 -8.20
CA THR A 81 34.32 1.32 -9.07
C THR A 81 35.34 2.11 -8.27
N LEU A 82 34.90 2.83 -7.22
CA LEU A 82 35.82 3.53 -6.33
C LEU A 82 36.72 2.55 -5.56
N GLY A 83 36.17 1.46 -5.05
CA GLY A 83 36.95 0.41 -4.38
C GLY A 83 38.03 -0.20 -5.26
N TYR A 84 37.72 -0.42 -6.54
CA TYR A 84 38.68 -0.87 -7.55
C TYR A 84 39.77 0.21 -7.82
N LEU A 85 39.38 1.47 -8.02
CA LEU A 85 40.32 2.58 -8.24
C LEU A 85 41.26 2.83 -7.06
N PHE A 86 40.79 2.62 -5.83
CA PHE A 86 41.59 2.75 -4.61
C PHE A 86 42.32 1.46 -4.22
N GLY A 87 42.29 0.41 -5.06
CA GLY A 87 42.99 -0.86 -4.81
C GLY A 87 42.46 -1.63 -3.60
N LYS A 88 41.24 -1.36 -3.16
CA LYS A 88 40.60 -2.03 -2.01
C LYS A 88 39.73 -3.23 -2.39
N ILE A 89 39.44 -3.37 -3.68
CA ILE A 89 38.69 -4.50 -4.25
C ILE A 89 39.48 -4.93 -5.49
N SER A 90 39.96 -6.18 -5.49
CA SER A 90 40.74 -6.81 -6.57
C SER A 90 39.91 -7.86 -7.29
#